data_AF-A0A814F475-F1
#
_entry.id   AF-A0A814F475-F1
#
_cell.length_a   1.000
_cell.length_b   1.000
_cell.length_c   1.000
_cell.angle_alpha   90.00
_cell.angle_beta   90.00
_cell.angle_gamma   90.00
#
_symmetry.space_group_name_H-M   'P 1'
#
loop_
_entity.id
_entity.type
_entity.pdbx_description
1 polymer ?
#
loop_
_entity_poly.entity_id
_entity_poly.type
_entity_poly.pdbx_seq_one_letter_code
_entity_poly.pdbx_strand_id
1 'polypeptide(L)'
;MPQPCSIEDCTRTPRWVCDCCQQNLCLQHLNEHNDLLISQLNPLTLEIKALEDCLQALNIQKTIDNSREKLEEWRDDCYKKIDCLFEQKCRELDQVINEKVDQQREELNRIHLKITELIDAQETSRQDIDLLTSTIRQLEININNIEQICFTIVTSPLVIDDTFIFIKETTEHELDLSTLSPVYGTIHRPKGSSGPLTCNDRYLLIHQHPNLCLYDREMNIAKQTLWRYGRIWDMCWSSTLVNNTQNIINTDQHENTAHG
;
A
#
# COMPACT_ATOMS: atom_id res chain seq x y z
N MET A 1 -52.76 24.21 4.60
CA MET A 1 -53.12 23.49 5.84
C MET A 1 -51.91 22.68 6.27
N PRO A 2 -51.47 22.71 7.54
CA PRO A 2 -50.40 21.82 7.99
C PRO A 2 -50.88 20.38 7.85
N GLN A 3 -50.09 19.53 7.19
CA GLN A 3 -50.42 18.10 7.09
C GLN A 3 -50.39 17.48 8.50
N PRO A 4 -51.23 16.48 8.79
CA PRO A 4 -51.20 15.76 10.07
C PRO A 4 -49.93 14.92 10.18
N CYS A 5 -49.65 14.40 11.38
CA CYS A 5 -48.58 13.42 11.55
C CYS A 5 -48.85 12.21 10.65
N SER A 6 -47.81 11.72 9.98
CA SER A 6 -47.87 10.61 9.01
C SER A 6 -48.15 9.23 9.63
N ILE A 7 -48.21 9.13 10.96
CA ILE A 7 -48.58 7.91 11.67
C ILE A 7 -50.11 7.84 11.80
N GLU A 8 -50.70 6.72 11.40
CA GLU A 8 -52.14 6.47 11.49
C GLU A 8 -52.63 6.69 12.94
N ASP A 9 -53.84 7.24 13.08
CA ASP A 9 -54.48 7.60 14.36
C ASP A 9 -53.77 8.68 15.21
N CYS A 10 -52.69 9.30 14.71
CA CYS A 10 -52.03 10.40 15.41
C CYS A 10 -52.71 11.75 15.14
N THR A 11 -53.38 12.30 16.15
CA THR A 11 -54.04 13.62 16.07
C THR A 11 -53.10 14.79 16.37
N ARG A 12 -51.82 14.53 16.70
CA ARG A 12 -50.87 15.57 17.11
C ARG A 12 -50.32 16.33 15.92
N THR A 13 -50.19 17.65 16.08
CA THR A 13 -49.56 18.51 15.07
C THR A 13 -48.11 18.09 14.84
N PRO A 14 -47.69 17.81 13.60
CA PRO A 14 -46.30 17.49 13.32
C PRO A 14 -45.43 18.72 13.57
N ARG A 15 -44.23 18.46 14.07
CA ARG A 15 -43.22 19.50 14.36
C ARG A 15 -42.06 19.46 13.38
N TRP A 16 -41.87 18.34 12.69
CA TRP A 16 -40.72 18.12 11.83
C TRP A 16 -41.08 17.22 10.65
N VAL A 17 -40.35 17.38 9.54
CA VAL A 17 -40.36 16.46 8.40
C VAL A 17 -39.05 15.71 8.39
N CYS A 18 -39.09 14.38 8.50
CA CYS A 18 -37.88 13.57 8.46
C CYS A 18 -37.27 13.60 7.06
N ASP A 19 -36.03 14.07 6.91
CA ASP A 19 -35.37 14.18 5.60
C ASP A 19 -35.12 12.80 4.95
N CYS A 20 -35.01 11.73 5.75
CA CYS A 20 -34.77 10.37 5.27
C CYS A 20 -36.01 9.75 4.60
N CYS A 21 -37.18 9.85 5.23
CA CYS A 21 -38.41 9.19 4.77
C CYS A 21 -39.50 10.17 4.29
N GLN A 22 -39.26 11.48 4.37
CA GLN A 22 -40.17 12.57 3.99
C GLN A 22 -41.51 12.53 4.74
N GLN A 23 -41.54 11.93 5.94
CA GLN A 23 -42.72 11.82 6.78
C GLN A 23 -42.85 13.00 7.75
N ASN A 24 -44.07 13.51 7.92
CA ASN A 24 -44.40 14.54 8.91
C ASN A 24 -44.54 13.88 10.29
N LEU A 25 -43.66 14.18 11.24
CA LEU A 25 -43.66 13.53 12.55
C LEU A 25 -43.95 14.53 13.68
N CYS A 26 -44.76 14.11 14.64
CA CYS A 26 -44.86 14.78 15.94
C CYS A 26 -43.60 14.45 16.78
N LEU A 27 -43.33 15.23 17.83
CA LEU A 27 -42.10 15.07 18.62
C LEU A 27 -41.93 13.65 19.21
N GLN A 28 -43.03 13.02 19.66
CA GLN A 28 -42.98 11.66 20.20
C GLN A 28 -42.60 10.65 19.11
N HIS A 29 -43.30 10.66 17.97
CA HIS A 29 -43.02 9.75 16.86
C HIS A 29 -41.67 10.02 16.19
N LEU A 30 -41.14 11.24 16.28
CA LEU A 30 -39.77 11.55 15.86
C LEU A 30 -38.74 10.84 16.76
N ASN A 31 -38.95 10.87 18.09
CA ASN A 31 -38.07 10.18 19.03
C ASN A 31 -38.15 8.66 18.85
N GLU A 32 -39.36 8.11 18.74
CA GLU A 32 -39.55 6.67 18.50
C GLU A 32 -38.93 6.24 17.15
N HIS A 33 -39.08 7.07 16.12
CA HIS A 33 -38.44 6.84 14.81
C HIS A 33 -36.91 6.85 14.93
N ASN A 34 -36.34 7.79 15.71
CA ASN A 34 -34.90 7.83 15.98
C ASN A 34 -34.42 6.62 16.78
N ASP A 35 -35.17 6.20 17.79
CA ASP A 35 -34.85 5.02 18.60
C ASP A 35 -34.86 3.73 17.76
N LEU A 36 -35.83 3.61 16.84
CA LEU A 36 -35.89 2.51 15.89
C LEU A 36 -34.66 2.50 14.97
N LEU A 37 -34.25 3.66 14.44
CA LEU A 37 -33.03 3.76 13.62
C LEU A 37 -31.78 3.39 14.40
N ILE A 38 -31.65 3.87 15.64
CA ILE A 38 -30.52 3.50 16.52
C ILE A 38 -30.52 1.99 16.79
N SER A 39 -31.69 1.38 17.00
CA SER A 39 -31.78 -0.07 17.24
C SER A 39 -31.27 -0.90 16.06
N GLN A 40 -31.39 -0.39 14.83
CA GLN A 40 -30.90 -1.03 13.61
C GLN A 40 -29.38 -0.93 13.43
N LEU A 41 -28.70 -0.05 14.16
CA LEU A 41 -27.24 0.06 14.12
C LEU A 41 -26.55 -1.11 14.84
N ASN A 42 -27.22 -1.72 15.82
CA ASN A 42 -26.65 -2.81 16.62
C ASN A 42 -26.32 -4.05 15.78
N PRO A 43 -27.21 -4.58 14.92
CA PRO A 43 -26.89 -5.66 13.98
C PRO A 43 -25.72 -5.32 13.05
N LEU A 44 -25.67 -4.11 12.49
CA LEU A 44 -24.59 -3.69 11.58
C LEU A 44 -23.23 -3.67 12.28
N THR A 45 -23.21 -3.28 13.56
CA THR A 45 -22.00 -3.33 14.38
C THR A 45 -21.50 -4.77 14.56
N LEU A 46 -22.41 -5.73 14.72
CA LEU A 46 -22.06 -7.15 14.80
C LEU A 46 -21.54 -7.68 13.46
N GLU A 47 -22.11 -7.25 12.33
CA GLU A 47 -21.62 -7.60 11.00
C GLU A 47 -20.20 -7.07 10.74
N ILE A 48 -19.94 -5.79 11.07
CA ILE A 48 -18.60 -5.21 10.98
C ILE A 48 -17.61 -6.01 11.82
N LYS A 49 -17.98 -6.33 13.06
CA LYS A 49 -17.12 -7.12 13.95
C LYS A 49 -16.84 -8.52 13.39
N ALA A 50 -17.83 -9.18 12.81
CA ALA A 50 -17.63 -10.48 12.18
C ALA A 50 -16.66 -10.39 10.98
N LEU A 51 -16.73 -9.32 10.19
CA LEU A 51 -15.77 -9.07 9.11
C LEU A 51 -14.36 -8.77 9.63
N GLU A 52 -14.23 -8.03 10.72
CA GLU A 52 -12.94 -7.80 11.41
C GLU A 52 -12.34 -9.11 11.90
N ASP A 53 -13.13 -9.97 12.55
CA ASP A 53 -12.70 -11.28 13.02
C ASP A 53 -12.26 -12.17 11.84
N CYS A 54 -12.99 -12.13 10.71
CA CYS A 54 -12.60 -12.81 9.48
C CYS A 54 -11.27 -12.30 8.92
N LEU A 55 -11.05 -10.98 8.88
CA LEU A 55 -9.79 -10.39 8.44
C LEU A 55 -8.63 -10.79 9.36
N GLN A 56 -8.86 -10.81 10.67
CA GLN A 56 -7.85 -11.22 11.65
C GLN A 56 -7.51 -12.72 11.55
N ALA A 57 -8.49 -13.55 11.17
CA ALA A 57 -8.28 -14.97 10.95
C ALA A 57 -7.50 -15.30 9.67
N LEU A 58 -7.35 -14.34 8.75
CA LEU A 58 -6.53 -14.54 7.54
C LEU A 58 -5.08 -14.78 7.94
N ASN A 59 -4.57 -15.94 7.53
CA ASN A 59 -3.19 -16.32 7.80
C ASN A 59 -2.25 -15.73 6.73
N ILE A 60 -2.09 -14.40 6.79
CA ILE A 60 -1.20 -13.65 5.91
C ILE A 60 0.24 -14.17 6.05
N GLN A 61 0.66 -14.44 7.28
CA GLN A 61 2.01 -14.93 7.56
C GLN A 61 2.29 -16.25 6.86
N LYS A 62 1.38 -17.23 6.93
CA LYS A 62 1.51 -18.50 6.19
C LYS A 62 1.61 -18.29 4.68
N THR A 63 0.87 -17.33 4.13
CA THR A 63 0.93 -17.03 2.68
C THR A 63 2.30 -16.46 2.30
N ILE A 64 2.85 -15.57 3.13
CA ILE A 64 4.20 -15.03 2.98
C ILE A 64 5.24 -16.15 3.10
N ASP A 65 5.14 -17.00 4.12
CA ASP A 65 6.11 -18.07 4.38
C ASP A 65 6.12 -19.10 3.25
N ASN A 66 4.95 -19.51 2.75
CA ASN A 66 4.85 -20.38 1.57
C ASN A 66 5.50 -19.74 0.32
N SER A 67 5.43 -18.41 0.18
CA SER A 67 6.06 -17.71 -0.95
C SER A 67 7.58 -17.65 -0.78
N ARG A 68 8.06 -17.49 0.45
CA ARG A 68 9.49 -17.53 0.78
C ARG A 68 10.09 -18.91 0.56
N GLU A 69 9.38 -19.97 0.90
CA GLU A 69 9.82 -21.35 0.68
C GLU A 69 10.12 -21.59 -0.82
N LYS A 70 9.26 -21.12 -1.72
CA LYS A 70 9.51 -21.20 -3.18
C LYS A 70 10.76 -20.44 -3.63
N LEU A 71 11.07 -19.32 -2.98
CA LEU A 71 12.30 -18.56 -3.27
C LEU A 71 13.54 -19.29 -2.73
N GLU A 72 13.42 -19.95 -1.59
CA GLU A 72 14.48 -20.79 -1.03
C GLU A 72 14.74 -22.02 -1.91
N GLU A 73 13.69 -22.72 -2.36
CA GLU A 73 13.81 -23.81 -3.33
C GLU A 73 14.51 -23.36 -4.61
N TRP A 74 14.10 -22.20 -5.18
CA TRP A 74 14.75 -21.64 -6.37
C TRP A 74 16.24 -21.36 -6.13
N ARG A 75 16.58 -20.79 -4.96
CA ARG A 75 17.98 -20.50 -4.58
C ARG A 75 18.79 -21.79 -4.51
N ASP A 76 18.28 -22.79 -3.82
CA ASP A 76 18.98 -24.05 -3.59
C ASP A 76 19.17 -24.82 -4.92
N ASP A 77 18.18 -24.77 -5.82
CA ASP A 77 18.30 -25.36 -7.14
C ASP A 77 19.30 -24.63 -8.05
N CYS A 78 19.41 -23.31 -7.93
CA CYS A 78 20.45 -22.55 -8.63
C CYS A 78 21.85 -22.97 -8.17
N TYR A 79 22.08 -23.10 -6.86
CA TYR A 79 23.38 -23.54 -6.34
C TYR A 79 23.74 -24.94 -6.83
N LYS A 80 22.80 -25.90 -6.76
CA LYS A 80 23.04 -27.27 -7.28
C LYS A 80 23.45 -27.27 -8.75
N LYS A 81 22.83 -26.41 -9.58
CA LYS A 81 23.18 -26.31 -11.01
C LYS A 81 24.58 -25.72 -11.21
N ILE A 82 24.95 -24.71 -10.43
CA ILE A 82 26.29 -24.11 -10.46
C ILE A 82 27.34 -25.15 -10.05
N ASP A 83 27.10 -25.86 -8.96
CA ASP A 83 28.02 -26.89 -8.46
C ASP A 83 28.18 -28.04 -9.47
N CYS A 84 27.08 -28.51 -10.06
CA CYS A 84 27.12 -29.54 -11.10
C CYS A 84 27.94 -29.10 -12.32
N LEU A 85 27.77 -27.85 -12.77
CA LEU A 85 28.56 -27.30 -13.87
C LEU A 85 30.05 -27.20 -13.50
N PHE A 86 30.36 -26.74 -12.30
CA PHE A 86 31.73 -26.65 -11.79
C PHE A 86 32.40 -28.03 -11.78
N GLU A 87 31.76 -29.02 -11.16
CA GLU A 87 32.28 -30.39 -11.11
C GLU A 87 32.46 -30.99 -12.51
N GLN A 88 31.53 -30.72 -13.43
CA GLN A 88 31.66 -31.15 -14.81
C GLN A 88 32.92 -30.54 -15.45
N LYS A 89 33.17 -29.24 -15.26
CA LYS A 89 34.37 -28.58 -15.80
C LYS A 89 35.66 -29.08 -15.16
N CYS A 90 35.65 -29.44 -13.88
CA CYS A 90 36.79 -30.12 -13.24
C CYS A 90 37.05 -31.48 -13.88
N ARG A 91 36.03 -32.30 -14.14
CA ARG A 91 36.19 -33.59 -14.82
C ARG A 91 36.70 -33.45 -16.26
N GLU A 92 36.18 -32.47 -17.01
CA GLU A 92 36.67 -32.16 -18.35
C GLU A 92 38.16 -31.77 -18.31
N LEU A 93 38.55 -30.96 -17.31
CA LEU A 93 39.94 -30.56 -17.11
C LEU A 93 40.85 -31.76 -16.81
N ASP A 94 40.46 -32.59 -15.85
CA ASP A 94 41.20 -33.81 -15.48
C ASP A 94 41.35 -34.74 -16.68
N GLN A 95 40.30 -34.91 -17.47
CA GLN A 95 40.33 -35.74 -18.67
C GLN A 95 41.36 -35.21 -19.68
N VAL A 96 41.32 -33.92 -20.00
CA VAL A 96 42.25 -33.31 -20.98
C VAL A 96 43.71 -33.46 -20.51
N ILE A 97 43.98 -33.25 -19.22
CA ILE A 97 45.33 -33.40 -18.67
C ILE A 97 45.79 -34.86 -18.78
N ASN A 98 44.96 -35.80 -18.33
CA ASN A 98 45.32 -37.22 -18.34
C ASN A 98 45.54 -37.73 -19.76
N GLU A 99 44.71 -37.35 -20.73
CA GLU A 99 44.91 -37.71 -22.14
C GLU A 99 46.26 -37.23 -22.69
N LYS A 100 46.71 -36.03 -22.30
CA LYS A 100 48.02 -35.51 -22.72
C LYS A 100 49.18 -36.24 -22.06
N VAL A 101 49.07 -36.56 -20.78
CA VAL A 101 50.06 -37.36 -20.05
C VAL A 101 50.16 -38.77 -20.62
N ASP A 102 49.03 -39.41 -20.91
CA ASP A 102 48.98 -40.75 -21.49
C ASP A 102 49.61 -40.78 -22.89
N GLN A 103 49.36 -39.77 -23.73
CA GLN A 103 50.06 -39.62 -25.02
C GLN A 103 51.58 -39.57 -24.87
N GLN A 104 52.11 -38.86 -23.86
CA GLN A 104 53.57 -38.85 -23.63
C GLN A 104 54.08 -40.21 -23.11
N ARG A 105 53.29 -40.89 -22.29
CA ARG A 105 53.64 -42.23 -21.77
C ARG A 105 53.70 -43.26 -22.89
N GLU A 106 52.76 -43.22 -23.84
CA GLU A 106 52.77 -44.08 -25.02
C GLU A 106 54.01 -43.84 -25.89
N GLU A 107 54.38 -42.58 -26.13
CA GLU A 107 55.60 -42.24 -26.88
C GLU A 107 56.86 -42.70 -26.16
N LEU A 108 56.94 -42.55 -24.83
CA LEU A 108 58.04 -43.07 -24.03
C LEU A 108 58.17 -44.60 -24.16
N ASN A 109 57.05 -45.33 -24.10
CA ASN A 109 57.03 -46.77 -24.28
C ASN A 109 57.49 -47.18 -25.69
N ARG A 110 57.11 -46.42 -26.72
CA ARG A 110 57.55 -46.65 -28.10
C ARG A 110 59.06 -46.49 -28.24
N ILE A 111 59.63 -45.45 -27.62
CA ILE A 111 61.10 -45.24 -27.58
C ILE A 111 61.78 -46.40 -26.87
N HIS A 112 61.26 -46.85 -25.72
CA HIS A 112 61.81 -47.99 -24.99
C HIS A 112 61.82 -49.27 -25.83
N LEU A 113 60.70 -49.60 -26.48
CA LEU A 113 60.62 -50.77 -27.36
C LEU A 113 61.67 -50.70 -28.47
N LYS A 114 61.84 -49.52 -29.09
CA LYS A 114 62.81 -49.35 -30.16
C LYS A 114 64.26 -49.54 -29.70
N ILE A 115 64.58 -49.05 -28.50
CA ILE A 115 65.90 -49.27 -27.88
C ILE A 115 66.14 -50.75 -27.64
N THR A 116 65.17 -51.48 -27.09
CA THR A 116 65.28 -52.92 -26.86
C THR A 116 65.49 -53.70 -28.16
N GLU A 117 64.72 -53.39 -29.21
CA GLU A 117 64.90 -53.99 -30.54
C GLU A 117 66.33 -53.83 -31.08
N LEU A 118 66.90 -52.62 -30.97
CA LEU A 118 68.26 -52.34 -31.45
C LEU A 118 69.34 -53.08 -30.64
N ILE A 119 69.13 -53.21 -29.32
CA ILE A 119 70.02 -53.99 -28.45
C ILE A 119 69.98 -55.47 -28.81
N ASP A 120 68.79 -56.03 -28.97
CA ASP A 120 68.59 -57.45 -29.30
C ASP A 120 69.13 -57.81 -30.68
N ALA A 121 68.99 -56.91 -31.66
CA ALA A 121 69.53 -57.10 -33.01
C ALA A 121 71.06 -57.00 -33.08
N GLN A 122 71.71 -56.37 -32.09
CA GLN A 122 73.16 -56.08 -32.07
C GLN A 122 73.68 -55.27 -33.28
N GLU A 123 72.79 -54.73 -34.10
CA GLU A 123 73.09 -53.88 -35.25
C GLU A 123 72.47 -52.50 -34.99
N THR A 124 73.30 -51.54 -34.57
CA THR A 124 72.87 -50.16 -34.33
C THR A 124 73.69 -49.21 -35.21
N SER A 125 73.02 -48.42 -36.04
CA SER A 125 73.70 -47.38 -36.83
C SER A 125 73.81 -46.07 -36.05
N ARG A 126 74.73 -45.19 -36.49
CA ARG A 126 74.82 -43.84 -35.91
C ARG A 126 73.54 -43.03 -36.12
N GLN A 127 72.86 -43.23 -37.25
CA GLN A 127 71.59 -42.56 -37.55
C GLN A 127 70.48 -42.96 -36.58
N ASP A 128 70.43 -44.22 -36.14
CA ASP A 128 69.44 -44.68 -35.15
C ASP A 128 69.64 -43.97 -33.80
N ILE A 129 70.89 -43.81 -33.37
CA ILE A 129 71.25 -43.10 -32.14
C ILE A 129 70.87 -41.62 -32.23
N ASP A 130 71.19 -40.97 -33.35
CA ASP A 130 70.90 -39.54 -33.55
C ASP A 130 69.38 -39.29 -33.60
N LEU A 131 68.62 -40.17 -34.27
CA LEU A 131 67.16 -40.13 -34.32
C LEU A 131 66.53 -40.29 -32.92
N LEU A 132 66.94 -41.31 -32.16
CA LEU A 132 66.46 -41.53 -30.79
C LEU A 132 66.80 -40.35 -29.89
N THR A 133 68.02 -39.82 -29.97
CA THR A 133 68.45 -38.66 -29.18
C THR A 133 67.59 -37.44 -29.48
N SER A 134 67.28 -37.17 -30.76
CA SER A 134 66.41 -36.06 -31.14
C SER A 134 64.98 -36.23 -30.63
N THR A 135 64.45 -37.46 -30.69
CA THR A 135 63.09 -37.79 -30.25
C THR A 135 62.96 -37.67 -28.73
N ILE A 136 63.94 -38.17 -27.97
CA ILE A 136 63.99 -38.04 -26.51
C ILE A 136 64.02 -36.57 -26.10
N ARG A 137 64.88 -35.74 -26.72
CA ARG A 137 64.92 -34.30 -26.43
C ARG A 137 63.60 -33.60 -26.73
N GLN A 138 62.93 -33.97 -27.82
CA GLN A 138 61.63 -33.39 -28.15
C GLN A 138 60.56 -33.81 -27.14
N LEU A 139 60.58 -35.07 -26.69
CA LEU A 139 59.69 -35.58 -25.64
C LEU A 139 59.93 -34.86 -24.31
N GLU A 140 61.18 -34.64 -23.91
CA GLU A 140 61.54 -33.87 -22.71
C GLU A 140 60.99 -32.44 -22.76
N ILE A 141 61.13 -31.76 -23.91
CA ILE A 141 60.57 -30.42 -24.11
C ILE A 141 59.04 -30.47 -24.00
N ASN A 142 58.39 -31.45 -24.64
CA ASN A 142 56.95 -31.58 -24.60
C ASN A 142 56.43 -31.84 -23.17
N ILE A 143 57.07 -32.75 -22.42
CA ILE A 143 56.72 -33.05 -21.03
C ILE A 143 56.84 -31.80 -20.15
N ASN A 144 57.97 -31.08 -20.24
CA ASN A 144 58.19 -29.86 -19.47
C ASN A 144 57.18 -28.75 -19.81
N ASN A 145 56.60 -28.80 -21.01
CA ASN A 145 55.64 -27.83 -21.49
C ASN A 145 54.18 -28.18 -21.16
N ILE A 146 53.87 -29.39 -20.68
CA ILE A 146 52.49 -29.78 -20.33
C ILE A 146 51.92 -28.87 -19.24
N GLU A 147 52.73 -28.52 -18.25
CA GLU A 147 52.33 -27.62 -17.16
C GLU A 147 52.03 -26.19 -17.64
N GLN A 148 52.62 -25.76 -18.76
CA GLN A 148 52.58 -24.36 -19.21
C GLN A 148 51.68 -24.14 -20.44
N ILE A 149 51.46 -25.14 -21.29
CA ILE A 149 50.84 -24.96 -22.62
C ILE A 149 49.42 -25.51 -22.69
N CYS A 150 49.03 -26.45 -21.81
CA CYS A 150 47.90 -27.32 -22.13
C CYS A 150 46.52 -26.66 -22.14
N PHE A 151 46.27 -25.54 -21.44
CA PHE A 151 44.96 -24.88 -21.51
C PHE A 151 44.93 -23.47 -20.90
N THR A 152 43.90 -22.72 -21.29
CA THR A 152 43.50 -21.45 -20.68
C THR A 152 42.04 -21.58 -20.26
N ILE A 153 41.76 -21.36 -18.98
CA ILE A 153 40.39 -21.33 -18.47
C ILE A 153 39.86 -19.92 -18.66
N VAL A 154 38.87 -19.77 -19.54
CA VAL A 154 38.15 -18.49 -19.74
C VAL A 154 36.81 -18.60 -19.02
N THR A 155 36.61 -17.76 -18.01
CA THR A 155 35.32 -17.65 -17.31
C THR A 155 34.61 -16.38 -17.71
N SER A 156 33.28 -16.44 -17.78
CA SER A 156 32.41 -15.28 -17.94
C SER A 156 31.58 -15.09 -16.66
N PRO A 157 31.29 -13.85 -16.25
CA PRO A 157 30.50 -13.60 -15.04
C PRO A 157 29.07 -14.10 -15.22
N LEU A 158 28.52 -14.73 -14.19
CA LEU A 158 27.10 -15.03 -14.10
C LEU A 158 26.36 -13.76 -13.67
N VAL A 159 25.51 -13.21 -14.54
CA VAL A 159 24.67 -12.05 -14.26
C VAL A 159 23.27 -12.52 -13.91
N ILE A 160 22.86 -12.28 -12.67
CA ILE A 160 21.50 -12.48 -12.19
C ILE A 160 20.86 -11.10 -12.10
N ASP A 161 19.74 -10.89 -12.78
CA ASP A 161 19.01 -9.62 -12.79
C ASP A 161 17.56 -9.78 -12.30
N ASP A 162 16.81 -8.68 -12.31
CA ASP A 162 15.43 -8.66 -11.81
C ASP A 162 14.44 -9.41 -12.73
N THR A 163 14.88 -9.96 -13.86
CA THR A 163 14.01 -10.71 -14.78
C THR A 163 13.83 -12.18 -14.37
N PHE A 164 14.57 -12.66 -13.38
CA PHE A 164 14.51 -14.07 -12.96
C PHE A 164 13.39 -14.35 -11.95
N ILE A 165 12.95 -13.34 -11.19
CA ILE A 165 11.93 -13.49 -10.15
C ILE A 165 10.89 -12.39 -10.31
N PHE A 166 9.64 -12.79 -10.55
CA PHE A 166 8.51 -11.86 -10.60
C PHE A 166 7.55 -12.14 -9.47
N ILE A 167 7.35 -11.16 -8.61
CA ILE A 167 6.24 -11.14 -7.65
C ILE A 167 5.08 -10.45 -8.36
N LYS A 168 4.05 -11.22 -8.75
CA LYS A 168 2.85 -10.70 -9.39
C LYS A 168 1.65 -11.00 -8.52
N GLU A 169 0.73 -10.04 -8.46
CA GLU A 169 -0.60 -10.28 -7.94
C GLU A 169 -1.34 -11.22 -8.91
N THR A 170 -1.80 -12.37 -8.40
CA THR A 170 -2.34 -13.46 -9.23
C THR A 170 -3.83 -13.32 -9.57
N THR A 171 -4.50 -12.26 -9.17
CA THR A 171 -5.95 -12.15 -9.34
C THR A 171 -6.34 -11.56 -10.69
N GLU A 172 -7.16 -12.31 -11.44
CA GLU A 172 -7.94 -11.79 -12.58
C GLU A 172 -9.02 -10.79 -12.15
N HIS A 173 -9.25 -10.67 -10.83
CA HIS A 173 -10.16 -9.72 -10.22
C HIS A 173 -9.39 -8.95 -9.14
N GLU A 174 -8.82 -7.80 -9.51
CA GLU A 174 -8.38 -6.80 -8.52
C GLU A 174 -9.51 -6.55 -7.51
N LEU A 175 -9.17 -6.45 -6.23
CA LEU A 175 -10.11 -6.05 -5.18
C LEU A 175 -10.54 -4.60 -5.44
N ASP A 176 -11.55 -4.41 -6.28
CA ASP A 176 -12.06 -3.10 -6.65
C ASP A 176 -12.94 -2.52 -5.54
N LEU A 177 -12.29 -1.80 -4.63
CA LEU A 177 -12.96 -1.05 -3.57
C LEU A 177 -13.74 0.16 -4.09
N SER A 178 -13.58 0.55 -5.36
CA SER A 178 -14.34 1.67 -5.95
C SER A 178 -15.82 1.34 -6.15
N THR A 179 -16.19 0.06 -6.07
CA THR A 179 -17.59 -0.40 -6.05
C THR A 179 -18.32 -0.06 -4.75
N LEU A 180 -17.60 0.28 -3.67
CA LEU A 180 -18.20 0.65 -2.40
C LEU A 180 -18.81 2.06 -2.48
N SER A 181 -20.12 2.14 -2.25
CA SER A 181 -20.79 3.44 -2.16
C SER A 181 -20.33 4.21 -0.91
N PRO A 182 -20.27 5.55 -0.95
CA PRO A 182 -19.95 6.35 0.23
C PRO A 182 -20.94 6.06 1.37
N VAL A 183 -20.42 5.94 2.59
CA VAL A 183 -21.25 5.76 3.81
C VAL A 183 -21.97 7.04 4.25
N TYR A 184 -21.83 8.13 3.48
CA TYR A 184 -22.43 9.43 3.78
C TYR A 184 -23.21 9.97 2.57
N GLY A 185 -24.32 10.64 2.85
CA GLY A 185 -25.15 11.32 1.86
C GLY A 185 -25.08 12.84 2.01
N THR A 186 -25.21 13.57 0.90
CA THR A 186 -25.37 15.04 0.92
C THR A 186 -26.85 15.38 0.96
N ILE A 187 -27.28 16.13 1.99
CA ILE A 187 -28.67 16.62 2.09
C ILE A 187 -28.77 18.00 1.44
N HIS A 188 -29.54 18.11 0.35
CA HIS A 188 -29.81 19.37 -0.32
C HIS A 188 -30.97 20.10 0.35
N ARG A 189 -30.68 21.21 1.06
CA ARG A 189 -31.73 22.06 1.63
C ARG A 189 -32.29 23.07 0.62
N PRO A 190 -33.59 23.42 0.69
CA PRO A 190 -34.19 24.43 -0.18
C PRO A 190 -33.46 25.79 -0.09
N LYS A 191 -33.31 26.47 -1.23
CA LYS A 191 -32.78 27.85 -1.26
C LYS A 191 -33.67 28.74 -0.37
N GLY A 192 -33.05 29.46 0.57
CA GLY A 192 -33.76 30.33 1.52
C GLY A 192 -34.00 29.73 2.91
N SER A 193 -33.60 28.47 3.16
CA SER A 193 -33.62 27.87 4.51
C SER A 193 -32.47 28.34 5.42
N SER A 194 -31.77 29.42 5.03
CA SER A 194 -30.70 30.04 5.82
C SER A 194 -31.26 31.30 6.47
N GLY A 195 -31.50 31.21 7.78
CA GLY A 195 -31.73 32.36 8.63
C GLY A 195 -30.54 32.50 9.56
N PRO A 196 -29.94 33.69 9.69
CA PRO A 196 -28.93 33.88 10.71
C PRO A 196 -29.59 33.69 12.07
N LEU A 197 -28.99 32.81 12.85
CA LEU A 197 -29.43 32.46 14.19
C LEU A 197 -28.23 32.48 15.10
N THR A 198 -28.43 32.89 16.35
CA THR A 198 -27.42 32.78 17.38
C THR A 198 -28.10 32.51 18.70
N CYS A 199 -27.43 31.82 19.61
CA CYS A 199 -28.00 31.47 20.89
C CYS A 199 -27.02 31.74 22.03
N ASN A 200 -27.58 31.82 23.22
CA ASN A 200 -26.85 31.59 24.47
C ASN A 200 -27.59 30.52 25.28
N ASP A 201 -27.17 30.32 26.52
CA ASP A 201 -27.76 29.30 27.40
C ASP A 201 -29.25 29.50 27.71
N ARG A 202 -29.82 30.69 27.46
CA ARG A 202 -31.18 31.07 27.86
C ARG A 202 -32.10 31.43 26.70
N TYR A 203 -31.56 31.95 25.62
CA TYR A 203 -32.32 32.54 24.53
C TYR A 203 -31.74 32.18 23.17
N LEU A 204 -32.63 32.09 22.20
CA LEU A 204 -32.33 31.90 20.79
C LEU A 204 -32.77 33.14 20.02
N LEU A 205 -31.84 33.82 19.37
CA LEU A 205 -32.11 34.98 18.54
C LEU A 205 -32.17 34.53 17.08
N ILE A 206 -33.30 34.79 16.41
CA ILE A 206 -33.55 34.41 15.02
C ILE A 206 -33.97 35.65 14.23
N HIS A 207 -33.34 35.89 13.09
CA HIS A 207 -33.83 36.87 12.13
C HIS A 207 -34.93 36.27 11.25
N GLN A 208 -36.17 36.70 11.46
CA GLN A 208 -37.33 36.35 10.66
C GLN A 208 -37.86 37.62 10.00
N HIS A 209 -37.33 37.95 8.81
CA HIS A 209 -37.63 39.20 8.13
C HIS A 209 -39.14 39.55 8.15
N PRO A 210 -39.53 40.76 8.61
CA PRO A 210 -38.68 41.92 8.92
C PRO A 210 -38.24 41.99 10.40
N ASN A 211 -38.48 40.97 11.19
CA ASN A 211 -38.28 40.99 12.64
C ASN A 211 -37.02 40.26 13.09
N LEU A 212 -36.43 40.75 14.17
CA LEU A 212 -35.46 40.03 14.97
C LEU A 212 -36.17 39.55 16.23
N CYS A 213 -36.29 38.23 16.37
CA CYS A 213 -37.08 37.57 17.41
C CYS A 213 -36.15 36.86 18.38
N LEU A 214 -36.28 37.18 19.67
CA LEU A 214 -35.63 36.49 20.78
C LEU A 214 -36.63 35.48 21.34
N TYR A 215 -36.28 34.20 21.30
CA TYR A 215 -37.04 33.08 21.81
C TYR A 215 -36.49 32.62 23.16
N ASP A 216 -37.36 32.21 24.09
CA ASP A 216 -36.99 31.51 25.31
C ASP A 216 -36.77 30.00 25.07
N ARG A 217 -36.44 29.25 26.13
CA ARG A 217 -36.20 27.79 26.05
C ARG A 217 -37.45 27.01 25.66
N GLU A 218 -38.62 27.56 25.96
CA GLU A 218 -39.93 27.02 25.64
C GLU A 218 -40.40 27.40 24.22
N MET A 219 -39.56 28.11 23.44
CA MET A 219 -39.83 28.58 22.08
C MET A 219 -40.96 29.61 22.00
N ASN A 220 -41.21 30.36 23.07
CA ASN A 220 -42.05 31.55 23.04
C ASN A 220 -41.22 32.78 22.68
N ILE A 221 -41.84 33.76 22.01
CA ILE A 221 -41.19 35.02 21.67
C ILE A 221 -41.06 35.87 22.94
N ALA A 222 -39.87 35.91 23.52
CA ALA A 222 -39.53 36.73 24.68
C ALA A 222 -39.44 38.22 24.31
N LYS A 223 -38.93 38.53 23.10
CA LYS A 223 -38.86 39.90 22.59
C LYS A 223 -38.84 39.89 21.06
N GLN A 224 -39.53 40.84 20.45
CA GLN A 224 -39.51 41.05 19.01
C GLN A 224 -39.18 42.51 18.70
N THR A 225 -38.26 42.75 17.78
CA THR A 225 -37.98 44.09 17.26
C THR A 225 -37.99 44.11 15.75
N LEU A 226 -38.47 45.20 15.16
CA LEU A 226 -38.45 45.40 13.73
C LEU A 226 -37.02 45.74 13.29
N TRP A 227 -36.43 44.91 12.43
CA TRP A 227 -35.09 45.10 11.90
C TRP A 227 -35.13 45.90 10.59
N ARG A 228 -34.75 47.18 10.67
CA ARG A 228 -34.79 48.11 9.52
C ARG A 228 -33.44 48.25 8.80
N TYR A 229 -32.38 47.64 9.32
CA TYR A 229 -31.00 47.87 8.86
C TYR A 229 -30.54 46.91 7.76
N GLY A 230 -31.48 46.40 6.94
CA GLY A 230 -31.18 45.52 5.82
C GLY A 230 -31.10 44.03 6.17
N ARG A 231 -30.33 43.26 5.38
CA ARG A 231 -30.17 41.80 5.60
C ARG A 231 -29.07 41.52 6.61
N ILE A 232 -29.38 40.65 7.56
CA ILE A 232 -28.40 40.04 8.45
C ILE A 232 -27.85 38.81 7.73
N TRP A 233 -26.52 38.71 7.62
CA TRP A 233 -25.84 37.58 6.98
C TRP A 233 -25.30 36.57 7.99
N ASP A 234 -24.88 37.07 9.15
CA ASP A 234 -24.35 36.27 10.24
C ASP A 234 -24.72 36.91 11.58
N MET A 235 -24.83 36.10 12.64
CA MET A 235 -25.17 36.52 13.99
C MET A 235 -24.31 35.79 15.00
N CYS A 236 -23.68 36.53 15.90
CA CYS A 236 -22.94 35.98 17.02
C CYS A 236 -23.47 36.54 18.35
N TRP A 237 -23.55 35.67 19.35
CA TRP A 237 -23.81 36.08 20.72
C TRP A 237 -22.48 36.42 21.39
N SER A 238 -22.22 37.71 21.63
CA SER A 238 -21.02 38.16 22.35
C SER A 238 -21.38 38.66 23.75
N SER A 239 -20.88 37.97 24.77
CA SER A 239 -20.93 38.46 26.16
C SER A 239 -20.03 39.68 26.39
N THR A 240 -19.00 39.87 25.55
CA THR A 240 -18.05 40.98 25.64
C THR A 240 -18.67 42.32 25.23
N LEU A 241 -19.60 42.34 24.27
CA LEU A 241 -20.25 43.56 23.79
C LEU A 241 -21.28 44.14 24.78
N VAL A 242 -21.88 43.30 25.64
CA VAL A 242 -22.87 43.72 26.65
C VAL A 242 -22.26 44.69 27.67
N ASN A 243 -20.97 44.54 27.98
CA ASN A 243 -20.25 45.41 28.92
C ASN A 243 -19.86 46.77 28.32
N ASN A 244 -19.77 46.88 26.99
CA ASN A 244 -19.33 48.12 26.32
C ASN A 244 -20.49 49.04 25.92
N THR A 245 -21.73 48.54 25.84
CA THR A 245 -22.91 49.38 25.52
C THR A 245 -23.33 50.31 26.65
N GLN A 246 -22.91 50.08 27.90
CA GLN A 246 -23.16 51.03 29.00
C GLN A 246 -22.35 52.34 28.84
N ASN A 247 -21.25 52.32 28.08
CA ASN A 247 -20.36 53.48 27.87
C ASN A 247 -20.71 54.31 26.63
N ILE A 248 -21.59 53.85 25.75
CA ILE A 248 -21.98 54.57 24.52
C ILE A 248 -23.23 55.43 24.75
N ILE A 249 -24.03 55.18 25.79
CA ILE A 249 -25.24 55.97 26.11
C ILE A 249 -24.92 57.21 26.99
N ASN A 250 -23.72 57.30 27.58
CA ASN A 250 -23.32 58.41 28.46
C ASN A 250 -22.53 59.54 27.76
N THR A 251 -22.33 59.48 26.45
CA THR A 251 -21.56 60.50 25.71
C THR A 251 -22.40 61.55 24.98
N ASP A 252 -23.73 61.43 24.95
CA ASP A 252 -24.63 62.38 24.28
C ASP A 252 -25.15 63.54 25.18
N GLN A 253 -24.58 63.75 26.39
CA GLN A 253 -24.98 64.87 27.28
C GLN A 253 -23.95 66.01 27.42
N HIS A 254 -22.84 66.00 26.66
CA HIS A 254 -21.79 67.03 26.81
C HIS A 254 -21.26 67.63 25.51
N GLU A 255 -22.10 67.84 24.49
CA GLU A 255 -21.76 68.75 23.38
C GLU A 255 -22.98 69.58 22.96
N ASN A 256 -23.22 70.68 23.70
CA ASN A 256 -23.88 71.89 23.19
C ASN A 256 -23.77 73.01 24.23
N THR A 257 -22.59 73.63 24.31
CA THR A 257 -22.40 75.01 24.81
C THR A 257 -21.01 75.48 24.38
N ALA A 258 -20.91 76.11 23.20
CA ALA A 258 -20.11 77.33 22.96
C ALA A 258 -20.04 77.69 21.46
N HIS A 259 -20.53 78.90 21.18
CA HIS A 259 -20.20 79.81 20.07
C HIS A 259 -20.98 79.72 18.75
N GLY A 260 -21.88 80.71 18.61
CA GLY A 260 -22.73 81.08 17.50
C GLY A 260 -23.86 81.94 18.01
#